data_AF-A0A352HP51-F1
#
_entry.id   AF-A0A352HP51-F1
#
_cell.length_a   1.000
_cell.length_b   1.000
_cell.length_c   1.000
_cell.angle_alpha   90.00
_cell.angle_beta   90.00
_cell.angle_gamma   90.00
#
_symmetry.space_group_name_H-M   'P 1'
#
loop_
_entity.id
_entity.type
_entity.pdbx_description
1 polymer ?
#
loop_
_entity_poly.entity_id
_entity_poly.type
_entity_poly.pdbx_seq_one_letter_code
_entity_poly.pdbx_strand_id
1 'polypeptide(L)'
;MMREEDDMSYMPKEWRESLGADAKPADEAAAPAAEADMPASMAEAVADEPEMPAEPSAALQKSAEETRTSSRDRALDCISTALSWIFVPLLTPVYAIILIFTVSSLAITTPHLARFTVSSVIFGFNCILPMLLIYLLKRLGLVSDIALNRRRERALPYLVVIMCYTLSGHYLYSHGAPSWVTMFYAGGALTAVINLTVNFRWKISAHAAAMGGVFYVLVRIANATDTDAAVACLIAWALLTGLLGGARIWLRRHTLLQVLAGFANGYLCVWLMSRIQY
;
A
#
# COMPACT_ATOMS: atom_id res chain seq x y z
N MET A 1 9.27 -39.01 -10.46
CA MET A 1 9.17 -37.65 -9.90
C MET A 1 7.80 -37.58 -9.26
N MET A 2 7.71 -37.92 -7.98
CA MET A 2 6.45 -37.94 -7.21
C MET A 2 5.98 -36.51 -7.02
N ARG A 3 4.69 -36.28 -7.24
CA ARG A 3 4.04 -34.97 -7.14
C ARG A 3 3.86 -34.63 -5.66
N GLU A 4 4.42 -33.51 -5.23
CA GLU A 4 4.43 -32.98 -3.86
C GLU A 4 3.04 -32.51 -3.36
N GLU A 5 1.94 -33.05 -3.92
CA GLU A 5 0.56 -32.58 -3.66
C GLU A 5 -0.18 -33.39 -2.57
N ASP A 6 0.38 -34.51 -2.07
CA ASP A 6 -0.29 -35.40 -1.09
C ASP A 6 0.43 -35.53 0.27
N ASP A 7 1.45 -34.70 0.57
CA ASP A 7 2.10 -34.73 1.89
C ASP A 7 1.33 -33.90 2.93
N MET A 8 0.36 -34.54 3.60
CA MET A 8 -0.44 -33.94 4.67
C MET A 8 0.22 -33.99 6.06
N SER A 9 1.53 -34.23 6.14
CA SER A 9 2.27 -34.36 7.41
C SER A 9 2.26 -33.08 8.27
N TYR A 10 2.06 -31.91 7.66
CA TYR A 10 2.01 -30.62 8.34
C TYR A 10 0.63 -30.31 8.98
N MET A 11 -0.41 -31.12 8.76
CA MET A 11 -1.74 -30.88 9.30
C MET A 11 -1.97 -31.56 10.67
N PRO A 12 -2.71 -30.91 11.59
CA PRO A 12 -3.17 -31.53 12.84
C PRO A 12 -3.92 -32.84 12.56
N LYS A 13 -3.75 -33.87 13.41
CA LYS A 13 -4.33 -35.21 13.20
C LYS A 13 -5.84 -35.19 12.97
N GLU A 14 -6.53 -34.35 13.73
CA GLU A 14 -7.99 -34.17 13.70
C GLU A 14 -8.51 -33.77 12.30
N TRP A 15 -7.70 -33.02 11.55
CA TRP A 15 -8.04 -32.56 10.20
C TRP A 15 -7.75 -33.60 9.11
N ARG A 16 -6.80 -34.52 9.37
CA ARG A 16 -6.51 -35.63 8.46
C ARG A 16 -7.60 -36.69 8.49
N GLU A 17 -8.17 -36.92 9.66
CA GLU A 17 -9.24 -37.90 9.85
C GLU A 17 -10.56 -37.45 9.23
N SER A 18 -10.88 -36.15 9.27
CA SER A 18 -12.10 -35.60 8.66
C SER A 18 -12.08 -35.65 7.12
N LEU A 19 -10.91 -35.49 6.51
CA LEU A 19 -10.75 -35.55 5.05
C LEU A 19 -10.74 -36.99 4.49
N GLY A 20 -10.52 -38.00 5.34
CA GLY A 20 -10.50 -39.41 4.95
C GLY A 20 -11.83 -40.16 5.14
N ALA A 21 -12.83 -39.55 5.77
CA ALA A 21 -14.06 -40.22 6.18
C ALA A 21 -15.18 -40.20 5.11
N ASP A 22 -15.09 -39.38 4.07
CA ASP A 22 -16.16 -39.17 3.09
C ASP A 22 -16.18 -40.19 1.93
N ALA A 23 -15.78 -41.44 2.17
CA ALA A 23 -15.79 -42.49 1.15
C ALA A 23 -16.32 -43.84 1.66
N LYS A 24 -17.65 -43.96 1.80
CA LYS A 24 -18.42 -45.17 1.39
C LYS A 24 -19.94 -44.97 1.43
N PRO A 25 -20.71 -45.58 0.51
CA PRO A 25 -22.16 -45.37 0.38
C PRO A 25 -23.00 -46.38 1.20
N ALA A 26 -24.27 -46.02 1.34
CA ALA A 26 -25.33 -46.71 2.08
C ALA A 26 -25.78 -48.04 1.46
N ASP A 27 -26.16 -49.01 2.31
CA ASP A 27 -27.37 -49.84 2.12
C ASP A 27 -27.76 -50.66 3.37
N GLU A 28 -29.07 -50.97 3.43
CA GLU A 28 -29.80 -52.02 4.18
C GLU A 28 -30.25 -51.85 5.67
N ALA A 29 -31.52 -51.43 5.79
CA ALA A 29 -32.68 -52.14 6.40
C ALA A 29 -32.56 -53.00 7.68
N ALA A 30 -33.39 -52.66 8.69
CA ALA A 30 -34.48 -53.50 9.27
C ALA A 30 -34.81 -53.14 10.74
N ALA A 31 -36.11 -53.00 11.05
CA ALA A 31 -36.70 -52.98 12.41
C ALA A 31 -37.18 -54.43 12.78
N PRO A 32 -37.87 -54.73 13.93
CA PRO A 32 -38.39 -53.87 15.00
C PRO A 32 -38.37 -54.44 16.47
N ALA A 33 -38.95 -53.67 17.40
CA ALA A 33 -39.91 -54.05 18.47
C ALA A 33 -39.49 -54.14 19.97
N ALA A 34 -40.48 -53.72 20.80
CA ALA A 34 -40.73 -53.90 22.26
C ALA A 34 -39.86 -53.06 23.23
N GLU A 35 -40.33 -52.48 24.35
CA GLU A 35 -41.56 -52.57 25.17
C GLU A 35 -41.55 -51.33 26.12
N ALA A 36 -42.67 -50.60 26.27
CA ALA A 36 -43.50 -50.48 27.49
C ALA A 36 -42.80 -49.99 28.78
N ASP A 37 -43.15 -48.79 29.30
CA ASP A 37 -43.98 -48.63 30.51
C ASP A 37 -44.37 -47.15 30.79
N MET A 38 -45.55 -46.94 31.37
CA MET A 38 -46.20 -45.68 31.83
C MET A 38 -46.37 -45.77 33.37
N PRO A 39 -46.77 -44.75 34.19
CA PRO A 39 -47.72 -43.68 33.85
C PRO A 39 -47.59 -42.28 34.55
N ALA A 40 -48.34 -41.35 33.98
CA ALA A 40 -49.15 -40.26 34.53
C ALA A 40 -48.90 -39.65 35.93
N SER A 41 -48.73 -38.32 35.95
CA SER A 41 -49.59 -37.45 36.76
C SER A 41 -49.72 -36.06 36.14
N MET A 42 -50.96 -35.65 35.87
CA MET A 42 -51.34 -34.29 35.48
C MET A 42 -51.10 -33.31 36.63
N ALA A 43 -50.51 -32.15 36.32
CA ALA A 43 -50.79 -30.91 37.04
C ALA A 43 -50.55 -29.73 36.10
N GLU A 44 -51.66 -29.05 35.81
CA GLU A 44 -51.83 -27.86 34.98
C GLU A 44 -50.89 -26.68 35.28
N ALA A 45 -50.72 -25.88 34.21
CA ALA A 45 -50.60 -24.43 34.21
C ALA A 45 -49.26 -23.79 34.66
N VAL A 46 -48.38 -23.57 33.69
CA VAL A 46 -47.54 -22.36 33.65
C VAL A 46 -47.61 -21.74 32.26
N ALA A 47 -47.86 -20.44 32.28
CA ALA A 47 -48.07 -19.48 31.21
C ALA A 47 -47.21 -19.65 29.95
N ASP A 48 -47.88 -19.36 28.83
CA ASP A 48 -47.37 -18.82 27.56
C ASP A 48 -46.09 -17.99 27.74
N GLU A 49 -44.92 -18.64 27.64
CA GLU A 49 -43.66 -17.94 27.43
C GLU A 49 -43.63 -17.46 25.98
N PRO A 50 -43.31 -16.20 25.69
CA PRO A 50 -43.07 -15.79 24.31
C PRO A 50 -41.88 -16.62 23.80
N GLU A 51 -42.11 -17.49 22.83
CA GLU A 51 -41.07 -18.23 22.12
C GLU A 51 -39.93 -17.26 21.79
N MET A 52 -38.80 -17.40 22.51
CA MET A 52 -37.59 -16.70 22.13
C MET A 52 -37.31 -17.08 20.68
N PRO A 53 -37.10 -16.12 19.76
CA PRO A 53 -36.88 -16.44 18.37
C PRO A 53 -35.71 -17.42 18.29
N ALA A 54 -35.97 -18.60 17.70
CA ALA A 54 -35.01 -19.68 17.60
C ALA A 54 -33.64 -19.14 17.17
N GLU A 55 -32.59 -19.44 17.94
CA GLU A 55 -31.25 -19.00 17.61
C GLU A 55 -30.94 -19.41 16.17
N PRO A 56 -30.51 -18.46 15.30
CA PRO A 56 -30.25 -18.79 13.91
C PRO A 56 -29.24 -19.93 13.84
N SER A 57 -29.61 -21.01 13.14
CA SER A 57 -28.77 -22.20 12.96
C SER A 57 -27.32 -21.79 12.66
N ALA A 58 -26.35 -22.49 13.26
CA ALA A 58 -24.93 -22.22 13.09
C ALA A 58 -24.49 -22.08 11.62
N ALA A 59 -25.19 -22.72 10.68
CA ALA A 59 -24.97 -22.58 9.24
C ALA A 59 -25.29 -21.17 8.70
N LEU A 60 -26.36 -20.53 9.20
CA LEU A 60 -26.72 -19.15 8.85
C LEU A 60 -25.73 -18.15 9.45
N GLN A 61 -25.25 -18.41 10.67
CA GLN A 61 -24.22 -17.58 11.31
C GLN A 61 -22.90 -17.65 10.55
N LYS A 62 -22.46 -18.86 10.16
CA LYS A 62 -21.26 -19.07 9.33
C LYS A 62 -21.39 -18.39 7.96
N SER A 63 -22.53 -18.54 7.28
CA SER A 63 -22.79 -17.88 6.00
C SER A 63 -22.80 -16.34 6.12
N ALA A 64 -23.40 -15.80 7.19
CA ALA A 64 -23.37 -14.37 7.46
C ALA A 64 -21.95 -13.87 7.78
N GLU A 65 -21.15 -14.65 8.52
CA GLU A 65 -19.76 -14.33 8.83
C GLU A 65 -18.85 -14.38 7.59
N GLU A 66 -18.98 -15.41 6.75
CA GLU A 66 -18.27 -15.52 5.46
C GLU A 66 -18.65 -14.38 4.51
N THR A 67 -19.93 -14.00 4.45
CA THR A 67 -20.39 -12.86 3.65
C THR A 67 -19.84 -11.53 4.19
N ARG A 68 -19.79 -11.37 5.51
CA ARG A 68 -19.29 -10.16 6.18
C ARG A 68 -17.78 -10.02 6.06
N THR A 69 -17.01 -11.12 6.15
CA THR A 69 -15.56 -11.14 5.92
C THR A 69 -15.24 -10.81 4.46
N SER A 70 -15.90 -11.46 3.50
CA SER A 70 -15.79 -11.16 2.07
C SER A 70 -16.07 -9.68 1.72
N SER A 71 -17.09 -9.09 2.36
CA SER A 71 -17.44 -7.67 2.16
C SER A 71 -16.40 -6.72 2.76
N ARG A 72 -15.85 -7.04 3.93
CA ARG A 72 -14.75 -6.27 4.55
C ARG A 72 -13.49 -6.32 3.70
N ASP A 73 -13.11 -7.50 3.22
CA ASP A 73 -11.90 -7.66 2.40
C ASP A 73 -11.99 -6.86 1.10
N ARG A 74 -13.16 -6.87 0.43
CA ARG A 74 -13.42 -6.02 -0.73
C ARG A 74 -13.28 -4.53 -0.43
N ALA A 75 -13.76 -4.08 0.72
CA ALA A 75 -13.62 -2.69 1.14
C ALA A 75 -12.15 -2.32 1.40
N LEU A 76 -11.40 -3.20 2.08
CA LEU A 76 -9.96 -3.02 2.34
C LEU A 76 -9.12 -3.01 1.06
N ASP A 77 -9.47 -3.86 0.08
CA ASP A 77 -8.85 -3.87 -1.24
C ASP A 77 -9.08 -2.57 -1.99
N CYS A 78 -10.32 -2.05 -1.95
CA CYS A 78 -10.69 -0.77 -2.57
C CYS A 78 -9.89 0.39 -1.94
N ILE A 79 -9.89 0.48 -0.61
CA ILE A 79 -9.15 1.54 0.12
C ILE A 79 -7.65 1.44 -0.14
N SER A 80 -7.07 0.24 -0.07
CA SER A 80 -5.64 0.03 -0.30
C SER A 80 -5.23 0.39 -1.73
N THR A 81 -6.11 0.12 -2.69
CA THR A 81 -5.91 0.48 -4.09
C THR A 81 -5.99 1.99 -4.26
N ALA A 82 -7.01 2.65 -3.71
CA ALA A 82 -7.16 4.10 -3.76
C ALA A 82 -5.94 4.81 -3.17
N LEU A 83 -5.47 4.41 -1.99
CA LEU A 83 -4.26 4.94 -1.37
C LEU A 83 -3.03 4.76 -2.25
N SER A 84 -2.87 3.58 -2.86
CA SER A 84 -1.75 3.30 -3.78
C SER A 84 -1.75 4.18 -5.02
N TRP A 85 -2.94 4.58 -5.50
CA TRP A 85 -3.10 5.48 -6.65
C TRP A 85 -2.89 6.94 -6.28
N ILE A 86 -3.43 7.39 -5.15
CA ILE A 86 -3.26 8.77 -4.65
C ILE A 86 -1.77 9.02 -4.36
N PHE A 87 -1.10 8.11 -3.66
CA PHE A 87 0.32 8.22 -3.34
C PHE A 87 1.22 7.51 -4.35
N VAL A 88 0.86 7.59 -5.64
CA VAL A 88 1.72 7.08 -6.71
C VAL A 88 3.05 7.86 -6.71
N PRO A 89 4.22 7.20 -6.88
CA PRO A 89 5.52 7.86 -6.80
C PRO A 89 5.70 9.06 -7.74
N LEU A 90 4.99 9.10 -8.86
CA LEU A 90 5.02 10.21 -9.82
C LEU A 90 4.38 11.50 -9.27
N LEU A 91 3.39 11.37 -8.38
CA LEU A 91 2.67 12.49 -7.79
C LEU A 91 3.31 12.97 -6.48
N THR A 92 4.02 12.08 -5.78
CA THR A 92 4.75 12.40 -4.54
C THR A 92 5.69 13.62 -4.63
N PRO A 93 6.52 13.82 -5.67
CA PRO A 93 7.34 15.04 -5.78
C PRO A 93 6.52 16.32 -5.96
N VAL A 94 5.28 16.21 -6.46
CA VAL A 94 4.35 17.35 -6.59
C VAL A 94 3.76 17.69 -5.21
N TYR A 95 3.36 16.68 -4.44
CA TYR A 95 2.96 16.89 -3.05
C TYR A 95 4.07 17.53 -2.23
N ALA A 96 5.31 17.08 -2.42
CA ALA A 96 6.47 17.65 -1.73
C ALA A 96 6.61 19.15 -1.95
N ILE A 97 6.56 19.63 -3.21
CA ILE A 97 6.74 21.06 -3.48
C ILE A 97 5.56 21.90 -2.99
N ILE A 98 4.34 21.37 -3.07
CA ILE A 98 3.16 22.03 -2.52
C ILE A 98 3.28 22.17 -1.00
N LEU A 99 3.69 21.11 -0.30
CA LEU A 99 3.92 21.15 1.15
C LEU A 99 5.06 22.10 1.50
N ILE A 100 6.18 22.08 0.76
CA ILE A 100 7.28 23.04 0.92
C ILE A 100 6.76 24.47 0.84
N PHE A 101 5.93 24.80 -0.14
CA PHE A 101 5.35 26.14 -0.30
C PHE A 101 4.24 26.49 0.71
N THR A 102 3.77 25.52 1.50
CA THR A 102 2.66 25.70 2.44
C THR A 102 3.13 25.79 3.89
N VAL A 103 4.07 24.93 4.30
CA VAL A 103 4.48 24.80 5.71
C VAL A 103 5.90 25.32 6.00
N SER A 104 6.68 25.70 4.98
CA SER A 104 8.01 26.31 5.19
C SER A 104 7.97 27.83 5.15
N SER A 105 9.09 28.50 5.42
CA SER A 105 9.25 29.95 5.26
C SER A 105 8.99 30.45 3.83
N LEU A 106 9.02 29.57 2.82
CA LEU A 106 8.64 29.90 1.44
C LEU A 106 7.13 30.23 1.31
N ALA A 107 6.33 29.80 2.29
CA ALA A 107 4.92 30.15 2.40
C ALA A 107 4.65 31.64 2.66
N ILE A 108 5.68 32.42 2.99
CA ILE A 108 5.59 33.88 3.18
C ILE A 108 6.44 34.59 2.14
N THR A 109 7.65 34.10 1.88
CA THR A 109 8.64 34.79 1.04
C THR A 109 8.41 34.67 -0.47
N THR A 110 7.71 33.63 -0.93
CA THR A 110 7.48 33.41 -2.38
C THR A 110 6.09 33.90 -2.79
N PRO A 111 5.91 34.71 -3.86
CA PRO A 111 4.58 35.13 -4.31
C PRO A 111 3.67 33.97 -4.74
N HIS A 112 2.35 34.08 -4.56
CA HIS A 112 1.39 33.03 -4.90
C HIS A 112 1.49 32.55 -6.36
N LEU A 113 1.66 33.49 -7.30
CA LEU A 113 1.82 33.17 -8.72
C LEU A 113 3.06 32.32 -8.96
N ALA A 114 4.20 32.65 -8.32
CA ALA A 114 5.42 31.87 -8.43
C ALA A 114 5.28 30.46 -7.86
N ARG A 115 4.59 30.30 -6.71
CA ARG A 115 4.32 28.97 -6.13
C ARG A 115 3.49 28.11 -7.07
N PHE A 116 2.45 28.70 -7.68
CA PHE A 116 1.61 28.02 -8.66
C PHE A 116 2.41 27.62 -9.88
N THR A 117 3.14 28.56 -10.50
CA THR A 117 3.98 28.30 -11.68
C THR A 117 5.00 27.20 -11.42
N VAL A 118 5.76 27.28 -10.33
CA VAL A 118 6.76 26.25 -9.99
C VAL A 118 6.08 24.89 -9.77
N SER A 119 4.98 24.85 -9.02
CA SER A 119 4.24 23.59 -8.77
C SER A 119 3.69 22.98 -10.07
N SER A 120 3.17 23.80 -10.98
CA SER A 120 2.70 23.36 -12.30
C SER A 120 3.81 22.81 -13.19
N VAL A 121 4.98 23.45 -13.19
CA VAL A 121 6.16 22.96 -13.94
C VAL A 121 6.65 21.63 -13.36
N ILE A 122 6.74 21.52 -12.04
CA ILE A 122 7.11 20.28 -11.35
C ILE A 122 6.10 19.17 -11.65
N PHE A 123 4.80 19.47 -11.68
CA PHE A 123 3.76 18.54 -12.11
C PHE A 123 3.95 18.09 -13.57
N GLY A 124 4.26 19.04 -14.46
CA GLY A 124 4.61 18.74 -15.85
C GLY A 124 5.77 17.76 -15.97
N PHE A 125 6.86 17.98 -15.23
CA PHE A 125 8.04 17.12 -15.28
C PHE A 125 7.85 15.77 -14.60
N ASN A 126 7.08 15.67 -13.51
CA ASN A 126 7.00 14.44 -12.72
C ASN A 126 5.73 13.63 -12.93
N CYS A 127 4.71 14.18 -13.60
CA CYS A 127 3.49 13.46 -13.96
C CYS A 127 3.33 13.39 -15.48
N ILE A 128 3.23 14.53 -16.16
CA ILE A 128 2.87 14.57 -17.59
C ILE A 128 4.00 13.95 -18.43
N LEU A 129 5.22 14.46 -18.30
CA LEU A 129 6.38 14.00 -19.05
C LEU A 129 6.64 12.48 -18.91
N PRO A 130 6.69 11.89 -17.70
CA PRO A 130 6.95 10.47 -17.56
C PRO A 130 5.80 9.62 -18.12
N MET A 131 4.55 10.04 -17.97
CA MET A 131 3.41 9.35 -18.59
C MET A 131 3.52 9.36 -20.12
N LEU A 132 3.86 10.50 -20.72
CA LEU A 132 4.07 10.61 -22.17
C LEU A 132 5.23 9.73 -22.65
N LEU A 133 6.36 9.74 -21.94
CA LEU A 133 7.52 8.94 -22.30
C LEU A 133 7.25 7.44 -22.17
N ILE A 134 6.61 6.99 -21.09
CA ILE A 134 6.23 5.58 -20.92
C ILE A 134 5.23 5.16 -22.01
N TYR A 135 4.27 6.02 -22.36
CA TYR A 135 3.32 5.76 -23.44
C TYR A 135 4.02 5.65 -24.81
N LEU A 136 4.97 6.54 -25.12
CA LEU A 136 5.76 6.48 -26.35
C LEU A 136 6.61 5.20 -26.41
N LEU A 137 7.28 4.83 -25.32
CA LEU A 137 8.07 3.61 -25.24
C LEU A 137 7.20 2.36 -25.49
N LYS A 138 5.96 2.35 -25.01
CA LYS A 138 4.99 1.30 -25.33
C LYS A 138 4.63 1.29 -26.82
N ARG A 139 4.34 2.45 -27.42
CA ARG A 139 4.02 2.57 -28.85
C ARG A 139 5.16 2.11 -29.76
N LEU A 140 6.41 2.32 -29.34
CA LEU A 140 7.60 1.88 -30.06
C LEU A 140 7.93 0.39 -29.86
N GLY A 141 7.12 -0.37 -29.10
CA GLY A 141 7.33 -1.80 -28.85
C GLY A 141 8.49 -2.12 -27.90
N LEU A 142 9.07 -1.12 -27.23
CA LEU A 142 10.16 -1.31 -26.26
C LEU A 142 9.68 -1.87 -24.92
N VAL A 143 8.38 -1.78 -24.63
CA VAL A 143 7.74 -2.30 -23.41
C VAL A 143 6.54 -3.18 -23.80
N SER A 144 6.59 -4.44 -23.40
CA SER A 144 5.54 -5.45 -23.71
C SER A 144 4.26 -5.26 -22.91
N ASP A 145 4.34 -4.78 -21.65
CA ASP A 145 3.20 -4.76 -20.75
C ASP A 145 3.17 -3.52 -19.82
N ILE A 146 1.98 -2.94 -19.62
CA ILE A 146 1.76 -1.80 -18.71
C ILE A 146 1.91 -2.26 -17.25
N ALA A 147 1.66 -3.54 -16.97
CA ALA A 147 1.77 -4.08 -15.62
C ALA A 147 3.23 -4.19 -15.10
N LEU A 148 4.25 -3.91 -15.95
CA LEU A 148 5.68 -3.86 -15.60
C LEU A 148 6.12 -5.07 -14.74
N ASN A 149 5.63 -6.25 -15.10
CA ASN A 149 5.72 -7.43 -14.25
C ASN A 149 7.16 -8.00 -14.25
N ARG A 150 7.91 -7.78 -15.35
CA ARG A 150 9.32 -8.20 -15.46
C ARG A 150 10.26 -7.13 -14.93
N ARG A 151 11.30 -7.55 -14.18
CA ARG A 151 12.29 -6.64 -13.58
C ARG A 151 12.95 -5.70 -14.60
N ARG A 152 13.19 -6.20 -15.83
CA ARG A 152 13.77 -5.44 -16.95
C ARG A 152 12.85 -4.34 -17.47
N GLU A 153 11.53 -4.54 -17.43
CA GLU A 153 10.54 -3.55 -17.83
C GLU A 153 10.48 -2.37 -16.85
N ARG A 154 10.80 -2.60 -15.57
CA ARG A 154 10.84 -1.57 -14.52
C ARG A 154 12.04 -0.63 -14.64
N ALA A 155 13.09 -1.05 -15.34
CA ALA A 155 14.30 -0.23 -15.48
C ALA A 155 14.02 1.07 -16.25
N LEU A 156 13.20 0.99 -17.31
CA LEU A 156 12.84 2.15 -18.13
C LEU A 156 12.07 3.23 -17.35
N PRO A 157 10.98 2.90 -16.61
CA PRO A 157 10.32 3.86 -15.72
C PRO A 157 11.27 4.52 -14.71
N TYR A 158 12.21 3.77 -14.12
CA TYR A 158 13.18 4.37 -13.20
C TYR A 158 14.12 5.36 -13.90
N LEU A 159 14.62 5.04 -15.09
CA LEU A 159 15.45 5.96 -15.88
C LEU A 159 14.71 7.26 -16.21
N VAL A 160 13.44 7.13 -16.61
CA VAL A 160 12.57 8.28 -16.87
C VAL A 160 12.40 9.11 -15.58
N VAL A 161 12.13 8.48 -14.45
CA VAL A 161 12.02 9.17 -13.15
C VAL A 161 13.31 9.88 -12.77
N ILE A 162 14.48 9.24 -12.91
CA ILE A 162 15.79 9.86 -12.63
C ILE A 162 15.98 11.12 -13.47
N MET A 163 15.65 11.05 -14.76
CA MET A 163 15.72 12.19 -15.67
C MET A 163 14.75 13.31 -15.24
N CYS A 164 13.49 12.98 -14.94
CA CYS A 164 12.48 13.95 -14.48
C CYS A 164 12.86 14.66 -13.18
N TYR A 165 13.41 13.93 -12.20
CA TYR A 165 13.90 14.51 -10.96
C TYR A 165 15.12 15.41 -11.20
N THR A 166 16.02 15.02 -12.10
CA THR A 166 17.18 15.83 -12.49
C THR A 166 16.75 17.13 -13.18
N LEU A 167 15.78 17.06 -14.10
CA LEU A 167 15.18 18.22 -14.76
C LEU A 167 14.51 19.16 -13.74
N SER A 168 13.79 18.60 -12.77
CA SER A 168 13.14 19.35 -11.69
C SER A 168 14.16 20.07 -10.82
N GLY A 169 15.23 19.39 -10.41
CA GLY A 169 16.33 20.00 -9.67
C GLY A 169 17.02 21.10 -10.47
N HIS A 170 17.35 20.85 -11.73
CA HIS A 170 18.00 21.85 -12.60
C HIS A 170 17.11 23.08 -12.84
N TYR A 171 15.81 22.90 -13.04
CA TYR A 171 14.86 23.99 -13.16
C TYR A 171 14.85 24.86 -11.90
N LEU A 172 14.74 24.23 -10.72
CA LEU A 172 14.75 24.94 -9.45
C LEU A 172 16.05 25.69 -9.20
N TYR A 173 17.19 25.07 -9.49
CA TYR A 173 18.51 25.70 -9.45
C TYR A 173 18.56 26.96 -10.32
N SER A 174 18.13 26.83 -11.58
CA SER A 174 18.21 27.90 -12.58
C SER A 174 17.29 29.08 -12.25
N HIS A 175 16.26 28.87 -11.43
CA HIS A 175 15.32 29.90 -10.99
C HIS A 175 15.60 30.39 -9.55
N GLY A 176 16.78 30.11 -9.02
CA GLY A 176 17.22 30.63 -7.72
C GLY A 176 16.49 30.04 -6.52
N ALA A 177 15.91 28.83 -6.65
CA ALA A 177 15.32 28.14 -5.52
C ALA A 177 16.39 27.83 -4.46
N PRO A 178 16.05 27.84 -3.15
CA PRO A 178 16.99 27.49 -2.10
C PRO A 178 17.63 26.13 -2.35
N SER A 179 18.93 26.02 -2.08
CA SER A 179 19.74 24.82 -2.35
C SER A 179 19.11 23.54 -1.80
N TRP A 180 18.45 23.62 -0.64
CA TRP A 180 17.79 22.46 -0.05
C TRP A 180 16.55 21.95 -0.77
N VAL A 181 15.81 22.83 -1.44
CA VAL A 181 14.65 22.44 -2.27
C VAL A 181 15.18 21.77 -3.54
N THR A 182 16.23 22.31 -4.14
CA THR A 182 16.92 21.69 -5.28
C THR A 182 17.50 20.32 -4.91
N MET A 183 18.18 20.23 -3.76
CA MET A 183 18.79 19.00 -3.27
C MET A 183 17.76 17.93 -2.87
N PHE A 184 16.51 18.32 -2.57
CA PHE A 184 15.43 17.34 -2.42
C PHE A 184 15.21 16.55 -3.71
N TYR A 185 15.18 17.22 -4.88
CA TYR A 185 15.05 16.55 -6.17
C TYR A 185 16.31 15.77 -6.56
N ALA A 186 17.49 16.27 -6.25
CA ALA A 186 18.73 15.50 -6.41
C ALA A 186 18.72 14.22 -5.55
N GLY A 187 18.25 14.31 -4.31
CA GLY A 187 18.06 13.17 -3.41
C GLY A 187 17.03 12.16 -3.92
N GLY A 188 15.93 12.65 -4.52
CA GLY A 188 14.96 11.81 -5.20
C GLY A 188 15.53 11.10 -6.43
N ALA A 189 16.35 11.77 -7.23
CA ALA A 189 17.07 11.15 -8.34
C ALA A 189 18.02 10.05 -7.84
N LEU A 190 18.80 10.32 -6.80
CA LEU A 190 19.69 9.34 -6.16
C LEU A 190 18.91 8.13 -5.61
N THR A 191 17.77 8.38 -4.95
CA THR A 191 16.84 7.34 -4.48
C THR A 191 16.41 6.45 -5.64
N ALA A 192 16.05 7.04 -6.78
CA ALA A 192 15.63 6.30 -7.97
C ALA A 192 16.79 5.51 -8.61
N VAL A 193 18.02 6.04 -8.62
CA VAL A 193 19.23 5.30 -9.04
C VAL A 193 19.47 4.07 -8.17
N ILE A 194 19.36 4.21 -6.85
CA ILE A 194 19.52 3.08 -5.92
C ILE A 194 18.38 2.08 -6.11
N ASN A 195 17.14 2.53 -6.24
CA ASN A 195 16.00 1.65 -6.50
C ASN A 195 16.17 0.87 -7.81
N LEU A 196 16.65 1.52 -8.87
CA LEU A 196 16.98 0.88 -10.14
C LEU A 196 18.04 -0.22 -9.96
N THR A 197 19.12 0.11 -9.27
CA THR A 197 20.24 -0.80 -9.03
C THR A 197 19.80 -2.02 -8.22
N VAL A 198 19.09 -1.78 -7.11
CA VAL A 198 18.56 -2.84 -6.23
C VAL A 198 17.54 -3.70 -6.98
N ASN A 199 16.67 -3.11 -7.81
CA ASN A 199 15.62 -3.80 -8.56
C ASN A 199 16.13 -4.94 -9.46
N PHE A 200 17.41 -4.92 -9.87
CA PHE A 200 18.00 -6.06 -10.59
C PHE A 200 18.11 -7.32 -9.71
N ARG A 201 18.38 -7.18 -8.41
CA ARG A 201 18.62 -8.31 -7.48
C ARG A 201 17.47 -8.55 -6.50
N TRP A 202 16.82 -7.49 -6.01
CA TRP A 202 15.75 -7.57 -5.04
C TRP A 202 14.67 -6.50 -5.29
N LYS A 203 13.40 -6.83 -5.04
CA LYS A 203 12.31 -5.86 -5.23
C LYS A 203 12.32 -4.89 -4.05
N ILE A 204 12.22 -3.59 -4.31
CA ILE A 204 12.11 -2.54 -3.30
C ILE A 204 10.85 -1.70 -3.57
N SER A 205 10.23 -1.14 -2.53
CA SER A 205 9.00 -0.36 -2.67
C SER A 205 9.30 1.09 -3.09
N ALA A 206 8.98 1.42 -4.35
CA ALA A 206 9.10 2.80 -4.84
C ALA A 206 8.13 3.76 -4.15
N HIS A 207 6.92 3.31 -3.80
CA HIS A 207 5.95 4.06 -2.99
C HIS A 207 6.56 4.45 -1.65
N ALA A 208 7.15 3.50 -0.92
CA ALA A 208 7.74 3.78 0.38
C ALA A 208 8.96 4.71 0.26
N ALA A 209 9.78 4.53 -0.78
CA ALA A 209 10.92 5.41 -1.04
C ALA A 209 10.51 6.85 -1.33
N ALA A 210 9.48 7.06 -2.14
CA ALA A 210 8.96 8.40 -2.41
C ALA A 210 8.44 9.06 -1.11
N MET A 211 7.66 8.32 -0.30
CA MET A 211 7.14 8.81 0.99
C MET A 211 8.27 9.15 1.97
N GLY A 212 9.32 8.33 2.04
CA GLY A 212 10.48 8.55 2.93
C GLY A 212 11.27 9.82 2.59
N GLY A 213 11.42 10.14 1.30
CA GLY A 213 12.05 11.38 0.87
C GLY A 213 11.26 12.62 1.32
N VAL A 214 9.92 12.59 1.17
CA VAL A 214 9.06 13.69 1.64
C VAL A 214 9.02 13.76 3.17
N PHE A 215 9.01 12.62 3.84
CA PHE A 215 9.08 12.58 5.29
C PHE A 215 10.32 13.32 5.79
N TYR A 216 11.49 13.07 5.20
CA TYR A 216 12.70 13.80 5.57
C TYR A 216 12.59 15.31 5.34
N VAL A 217 12.06 15.75 4.18
CA VAL A 217 11.95 17.19 3.91
C VAL A 217 11.01 17.88 4.91
N LEU A 218 9.94 17.20 5.34
CA LEU A 218 9.05 17.71 6.40
C LEU A 218 9.73 17.75 7.77
N VAL A 219 10.53 16.74 8.14
CA VAL A 219 11.37 16.79 9.36
C VAL A 219 12.27 18.02 9.34
N ARG A 220 12.92 18.27 8.20
CA ARG A 220 13.78 19.43 8.03
C ARG A 220 13.00 20.74 8.17
N ILE A 221 11.82 20.85 7.56
CA ILE A 221 10.98 22.06 7.65
C ILE A 221 10.53 22.28 9.09
N ALA A 222 9.98 21.25 9.74
CA ALA A 222 9.52 21.32 11.13
C ALA A 222 10.64 21.81 12.06
N ASN A 223 11.86 21.29 11.91
CA ASN A 223 13.01 21.75 12.70
C ASN A 223 13.47 23.17 12.38
N ALA A 224 13.21 23.67 11.16
CA ALA A 224 13.68 24.98 10.71
C ALA A 224 12.69 26.11 11.00
N THR A 225 11.38 25.83 10.98
CA THR A 225 10.33 26.81 11.21
C THR A 225 9.74 26.75 12.61
N ASP A 226 9.81 25.60 13.28
CA ASP A 226 9.27 25.35 14.63
C ASP A 226 7.80 25.81 14.79
N THR A 227 6.98 25.47 13.79
CA THR A 227 5.54 25.82 13.79
C THR A 227 4.67 24.60 14.00
N ASP A 228 3.57 24.76 14.74
CA ASP A 228 2.57 23.71 14.95
C ASP A 228 2.05 23.13 13.63
N ALA A 229 1.89 23.98 12.61
CA ALA A 229 1.45 23.56 11.29
C ALA A 229 2.45 22.63 10.60
N ALA A 230 3.75 22.91 10.69
CA ALA A 230 4.79 22.04 10.12
C ALA A 230 4.88 20.70 10.87
N VAL A 231 4.78 20.72 12.20
CA VAL A 231 4.78 19.51 13.03
C VAL A 231 3.53 18.66 12.77
N ALA A 232 2.34 19.28 12.72
CA ALA A 232 1.10 18.58 12.41
C ALA A 232 1.14 17.95 11.01
N CYS A 233 1.69 18.66 10.01
CA CYS A 233 1.87 18.14 8.67
C CYS A 233 2.82 16.93 8.65
N LEU A 234 3.93 16.98 9.40
CA LEU A 234 4.87 15.86 9.54
C LEU A 234 4.18 14.64 10.15
N ILE A 235 3.42 14.81 11.24
CA ILE A 235 2.68 13.71 11.88
C ILE A 235 1.66 13.11 10.92
N ALA A 236 0.89 13.94 10.22
CA ALA A 236 -0.07 13.48 9.22
C ALA A 236 0.62 12.68 8.10
N TRP A 237 1.75 13.16 7.59
CA TRP A 237 2.53 12.44 6.58
C TRP A 237 3.11 11.12 7.08
N ALA A 238 3.53 11.06 8.35
CA ALA A 238 3.98 9.84 9.01
C ALA A 238 2.88 8.76 9.01
N LEU A 239 1.67 9.15 9.43
CA LEU A 239 0.51 8.27 9.45
C LEU A 239 0.12 7.79 8.06
N LEU A 240 0.09 8.70 7.07
CA LEU A 240 -0.17 8.35 5.67
C LEU A 240 0.90 7.41 5.11
N THR A 241 2.16 7.58 5.49
CA THR A 241 3.25 6.68 5.09
C THR A 241 3.04 5.27 5.65
N GLY A 242 2.69 5.17 6.94
CA GLY A 242 2.37 3.88 7.58
C GLY A 242 1.17 3.21 6.92
N LEU A 243 0.09 3.95 6.67
CA LEU A 243 -1.13 3.45 6.04
C LEU A 243 -0.87 2.98 4.60
N LEU A 244 -0.12 3.75 3.81
CA LEU A 244 0.28 3.35 2.47
C LEU A 244 1.17 2.10 2.51
N GLY A 245 2.13 2.05 3.43
CA GLY A 245 2.97 0.86 3.64
C GLY A 245 2.14 -0.39 3.91
N GLY A 246 1.16 -0.28 4.81
CA GLY A 246 0.16 -1.31 5.10
C GLY A 246 -0.63 -1.72 3.85
N ALA A 247 -1.15 -0.75 3.09
CA ALA A 247 -1.87 -1.01 1.84
C ALA A 247 -1.03 -1.77 0.81
N ARG A 248 0.28 -1.48 0.69
CA ARG A 248 1.19 -2.21 -0.23
C ARG A 248 1.41 -3.66 0.19
N ILE A 249 1.43 -3.92 1.50
CA ILE A 249 1.54 -5.28 2.05
C ILE A 249 0.22 -6.03 1.90
N TRP A 250 -0.91 -5.39 2.21
CA TRP A 250 -2.26 -5.93 2.06
C TRP A 250 -2.53 -6.39 0.62
N LEU A 251 -2.22 -5.54 -0.37
CA LEU A 251 -2.34 -5.85 -1.79
C LEU A 251 -1.28 -6.85 -2.30
N ARG A 252 -0.50 -7.46 -1.40
CA ARG A 252 0.57 -8.44 -1.66
C ARG A 252 1.59 -7.96 -2.71
N ARG A 253 1.81 -6.65 -2.79
CA ARG A 253 2.77 -6.04 -3.73
C ARG A 253 4.18 -6.03 -3.17
N HIS A 254 4.31 -5.92 -1.86
CA HIS A 254 5.59 -5.84 -1.16
C HIS A 254 5.56 -6.56 0.19
N THR A 255 6.71 -7.00 0.66
CA THR A 255 6.90 -7.46 2.05
C THR A 255 7.29 -6.29 2.95
N LEU A 256 7.18 -6.48 4.28
CA LEU A 256 7.55 -5.44 5.25
C LEU A 256 8.98 -4.92 5.05
N LEU A 257 9.96 -5.81 4.87
CA LEU A 257 11.36 -5.42 4.63
C LEU A 257 11.52 -4.60 3.35
N GLN A 258 10.74 -4.88 2.30
CA GLN A 258 10.81 -4.10 1.05
C GLN A 258 10.23 -2.69 1.21
N VAL A 259 9.22 -2.54 2.08
CA VAL A 259 8.63 -1.24 2.44
C VAL A 259 9.62 -0.45 3.30
N LEU A 260 10.16 -1.05 4.35
CA LEU A 260 11.13 -0.40 5.24
C LEU A 260 12.42 0.00 4.50
N ALA A 261 12.97 -0.90 3.68
CA ALA A 261 14.14 -0.59 2.87
C ALA A 261 13.87 0.53 1.86
N GLY A 262 12.66 0.55 1.26
CA GLY A 262 12.24 1.64 0.39
C GLY A 262 12.22 2.97 1.13
N PHE A 263 11.50 3.04 2.25
CA PHE A 263 11.42 4.23 3.09
C PHE A 263 12.80 4.74 3.51
N ALA A 264 13.65 3.86 4.04
CA ALA A 264 15.00 4.19 4.46
C ALA A 264 15.84 4.73 3.29
N ASN A 265 15.77 4.11 2.11
CA ASN A 265 16.48 4.58 0.93
C ASN A 265 16.09 6.02 0.58
N GLY A 266 14.79 6.30 0.48
CA GLY A 266 14.29 7.64 0.19
C GLY A 266 14.70 8.68 1.24
N TYR A 267 14.51 8.35 2.51
CA TYR A 267 14.88 9.21 3.63
C TYR A 267 16.38 9.55 3.61
N LEU A 268 17.24 8.53 3.53
CA LEU A 268 18.69 8.69 3.64
C LEU A 268 19.28 9.43 2.43
N CYS A 269 18.78 9.18 1.22
CA CYS A 269 19.27 9.87 0.02
C CYS A 269 18.94 11.36 0.05
N VAL A 270 17.70 11.71 0.43
CA VAL A 270 17.30 13.11 0.54
C VAL A 270 18.03 13.77 1.70
N TRP A 271 18.17 13.10 2.85
CA TRP A 271 18.99 13.59 3.96
C TRP A 271 20.42 13.89 3.51
N LEU A 272 21.10 12.93 2.88
CA LEU A 272 22.48 13.07 2.42
C LEU A 272 22.64 14.24 1.43
N MET A 273 21.81 14.31 0.40
CA MET A 273 21.89 15.38 -0.60
C MET A 273 21.60 16.74 0.03
N SER A 274 20.66 16.83 0.97
CA SER A 274 20.29 18.09 1.60
C SER A 274 21.36 18.71 2.51
N ARG A 275 22.42 17.95 2.85
CA ARG A 275 23.62 18.43 3.55
C ARG A 275 24.55 19.22 2.64
N ILE A 276 24.43 19.04 1.33
CA ILE A 276 25.20 19.78 0.33
C ILE A 276 24.55 21.15 0.16
N GLN A 277 25.33 22.20 0.36
CA GLN A 277 24.90 23.59 0.18
C GLN A 277 25.85 24.26 -0.82
N TYR A 278 25.29 25.14 -1.64
CA TYR A 278 25.98 25.97 -2.62
C TYR A 278 25.28 27.34 -2.65
#